data_AF-A0A841PT54-F1
#
_entry.id   AF-A0A841PT54-F1
#
_cell.length_a   1.000
_cell.length_b   1.000
_cell.length_c   1.000
_cell.angle_alpha   90.00
_cell.angle_beta   90.00
_cell.angle_gamma   90.00
#
_symmetry.space_group_name_H-M   'P 1'
#
loop_
_entity.id
_entity.type
_entity.pdbx_description
1 polymer ?
#
loop_
_entity_poly.entity_id
_entity_poly.type
_entity_poly.pdbx_seq_one_letter_code
_entity_poly.pdbx_strand_id
1 'polypeptide(L)' 'MLLGKAVEQQRHYFIQQLQRLNYFETSDGTPVDSLNLTELEQVYENVKFAREKEEESPHVGLHST' A
#
# COMPACT_ATOMS: atom_id res chain seq x y z
N MET A 1 16.06 18.37 16.39
CA MET A 1 15.91 16.90 16.32
C MET A 1 15.77 16.50 14.86
N LEU A 2 16.78 15.86 14.27
CA LEU A 2 16.77 15.46 12.85
C LEU A 2 16.02 14.15 12.60
N LEU A 3 15.92 13.29 13.62
CA LEU A 3 15.28 11.98 13.52
C LEU A 3 13.75 12.07 13.30
N GLY A 4 13.07 12.94 14.04
CA GLY A 4 11.61 13.12 13.88
C GLY A 4 11.21 13.55 12.47
N LYS A 5 11.98 14.49 11.87
CA LYS A 5 11.74 14.95 10.49
C LYS A 5 11.94 13.84 9.45
N ALA A 6 12.93 12.98 9.64
CA ALA A 6 13.15 11.85 8.74
C ALA A 6 12.00 10.84 8.81
N VAL A 7 11.52 10.54 10.02
CA VAL A 7 10.37 9.66 10.24
C VAL A 7 9.10 10.24 9.62
N GLU A 8 8.85 11.55 9.78
CA GLU A 8 7.70 12.21 9.16
C GLU A 8 7.76 12.17 7.63
N GLN A 9 8.92 12.45 7.04
CA GLN A 9 9.09 12.37 5.58
C GLN A 9 8.81 10.96 5.06
N GLN A 10 9.26 9.94 5.79
CA GLN A 10 9.05 8.56 5.38
C GLN A 10 7.58 8.13 5.54
N ARG A 11 6.89 8.58 6.59
CA ARG A 11 5.44 8.40 6.72
C ARG A 11 4.68 9.04 5.56
N HIS A 12 5.01 10.29 5.24
CA HIS A 12 4.40 11.00 4.11
C HIS A 12 4.61 10.26 2.79
N TYR A 13 5.80 9.71 2.57
CA TYR A 13 6.09 8.91 1.38
C TYR A 13 5.15 7.71 1.27
N PHE A 14 5.00 6.91 2.33
CA PHE A 14 4.13 5.72 2.29
C PHE A 14 2.65 6.07 2.11
N ILE A 15 2.17 7.11 2.80
CA ILE A 15 0.79 7.61 2.62
C ILE A 15 0.55 7.98 1.15
N GLN A 16 1.48 8.72 0.53
CA GLN A 16 1.37 9.09 -0.88
C GLN A 16 1.37 7.88 -1.82
N GLN A 17 2.19 6.86 -1.54
CA GLN A 17 2.16 5.64 -2.36
C GLN A 17 0.82 4.90 -2.22
N LEU A 18 0.32 4.73 -1.00
CA LEU A 18 -0.98 4.10 -0.75
C LEU A 18 -2.13 4.85 -1.44
N GLN A 19 -2.14 6.18 -1.35
CA GLN A 19 -3.13 7.02 -2.04
C GLN A 19 -3.07 6.88 -3.57
N ARG A 20 -1.87 6.76 -4.16
CA ARG A 20 -1.71 6.47 -5.61
C ARG A 20 -2.28 5.11 -6.01
N LEU A 21 -2.32 4.17 -5.08
CA LEU A 21 -2.94 2.86 -5.25
C LEU A 21 -4.44 2.87 -4.89
N ASN A 22 -5.04 4.05 -4.67
CA ASN A 22 -6.41 4.24 -4.21
C ASN A 22 -6.71 3.54 -2.86
N TYR A 23 -5.69 3.40 -2.01
CA TYR A 23 -5.80 2.80 -0.69
C TYR A 23 -5.78 3.90 0.39
N PHE A 24 -6.93 4.16 1.01
CA PHE A 24 -7.12 5.28 1.94
C PHE A 24 -7.41 4.84 3.38
N GLU A 25 -7.87 3.61 3.57
CA GLU A 25 -8.21 3.04 4.87
C GLU A 25 -7.83 1.56 4.90
N THR A 26 -7.50 1.06 6.08
CA THR A 26 -7.28 -0.36 6.31
C THR A 26 -8.60 -1.14 6.28
N SER A 27 -8.53 -2.47 6.19
CA SER A 27 -9.71 -3.32 6.21
C SER A 27 -10.54 -3.21 7.51
N ASP A 28 -9.96 -2.67 8.59
CA ASP A 28 -10.64 -2.40 9.86
C ASP A 28 -11.29 -1.00 9.89
N GLY A 29 -11.19 -0.22 8.81
CA GLY A 29 -11.70 1.16 8.72
C GLY A 29 -10.77 2.21 9.34
N THR A 30 -9.52 1.85 9.63
CA THR A 30 -8.54 2.82 10.15
C THR A 30 -7.95 3.63 8.99
N PRO A 31 -8.01 4.98 9.01
CA PRO A 31 -7.40 5.79 7.96
C PRO A 31 -5.88 5.61 7.91
N VAL A 32 -5.30 5.55 6.70
CA VAL A 32 -3.84 5.38 6.55
C VAL A 32 -3.03 6.52 7.18
N ASP A 33 -3.59 7.72 7.24
CA ASP A 33 -2.95 8.89 7.86
C ASP A 33 -2.77 8.76 9.38
N SER A 34 -3.59 7.90 10.02
CA SER A 34 -3.53 7.61 11.46
C SER A 34 -2.49 6.55 11.81
N LEU A 35 -1.95 5.84 10.82
CA LEU A 35 -0.97 4.77 11.04
C LEU A 35 0.42 5.32 11.35
N ASN A 36 1.16 4.57 12.17
CA ASN A 36 2.57 4.82 12.40
C ASN A 36 3.44 4.35 11.22
N LEU A 37 4.74 4.66 11.23
CA LEU A 37 5.65 4.35 10.12
C LEU A 37 5.72 2.86 9.81
N THR A 38 5.80 2.01 10.83
CA THR A 38 5.90 0.55 10.67
C THR A 38 4.61 -0.03 10.12
N GLU A 39 3.46 0.44 10.59
CA GLU A 39 2.16 0.03 10.06
C GLU A 39 2.01 0.43 8.58
N LEU A 40 2.40 1.66 8.23
CA LEU A 40 2.37 2.14 6.84
C LEU A 40 3.26 1.30 5.91
N GLU A 41 4.44 0.93 6.37
CA GLU A 41 5.36 0.07 5.61
C GLU A 41 4.75 -1.30 5.34
N GLN A 42 4.20 -1.96 6.37
CA GLN A 42 3.55 -3.27 6.22
C GLN A 42 2.32 -3.22 5.31
N VAL A 43 1.48 -2.19 5.45
CA VAL A 43 0.30 -2.00 4.59
C VAL A 43 0.74 -1.78 3.15
N TYR A 44 1.76 -0.96 2.92
CA TYR A 44 2.29 -0.70 1.59
C TYR A 44 2.84 -1.97 0.92
N GLU A 45 3.65 -2.77 1.63
CA GLU A 45 4.16 -4.03 1.09
C GLU A 45 3.04 -5.01 0.73
N ASN A 46 2.04 -5.15 1.61
CA ASN A 46 0.90 -6.03 1.36
C ASN A 46 0.07 -5.60 0.14
N VAL A 47 -0.23 -4.30 0.02
CA VAL A 47 -1.01 -3.76 -1.11
C VAL A 47 -0.22 -3.90 -2.41
N LYS A 48 1.08 -3.62 -2.37
CA LYS A 48 1.96 -3.76 -3.53
C LYS A 48 1.99 -5.22 -4.00
N PHE A 49 2.21 -6.17 -3.09
CA PHE A 49 2.28 -7.59 -3.41
C PHE A 49 0.95 -8.15 -3.92
N ALA A 50 -0.19 -7.67 -3.38
CA ALA A 50 -1.51 -8.03 -3.88
C ALA A 50 -1.70 -7.60 -5.33
N ARG A 51 -1.30 -6.36 -5.69
CA ARG A 51 -1.38 -5.87 -7.07
C ARG A 51 -0.44 -6.61 -8.02
N GLU A 52 0.79 -6.90 -7.60
CA GLU A 52 1.73 -7.66 -8.43
C GLU A 52 1.15 -9.05 -8.79
N LYS A 53 0.44 -9.70 -7.86
CA LYS A 53 -0.27 -10.96 -8.14
C LYS A 53 -1.48 -10.83 -9.08
N GLU A 54 -2.19 -9.71 -9.03
CA GLU A 54 -3.29 -9.43 -9.95
C GLU A 54 -2.77 -9.20 -11.38
N GLU A 55 -1.62 -8.55 -11.53
CA GLU A 55 -0.97 -8.34 -12.83
C GLU A 55 -0.32 -9.63 -13.38
N GLU A 56 0.14 -10.53 -12.52
CA GLU A 56 0.67 -11.86 -12.89
C GLU A 56 -0.42 -12.93 -13.10
N SER A 57 -1.71 -12.57 -13.11
CA SER A 57 -2.77 -13.47 -13.59
C SER A 57 -2.98 -13.26 -15.10
N PRO A 58 -2.27 -13.98 -15.98
CA PRO A 58 -2.64 -14.01 -17.38
C PRO A 58 -4.07 -14.52 -17.44
N HIS A 59 -4.90 -13.83 -18.20
CA HIS A 59 -6.15 -14.39 -18.68
C HIS A 59 -5.80 -15.68 -19.42
N VAL A 60 -5.88 -16.84 -18.74
CA VAL A 60 -6.20 -18.11 -19.38
C VAL A 60 -7.63 -17.99 -19.84
N GLY A 61 -7.80 -17.25 -20.94
CA GLY A 61 -8.99 -17.31 -21.75
C GLY A 61 -9.14 -18.76 -22.19
N LEU A 62 -10.10 -19.45 -21.58
CA LEU A 62 -10.70 -20.63 -22.15
C LEU A 62 -11.11 -20.29 -23.59
N HIS A 63 -10.33 -20.73 -24.57
CA HIS A 63 -10.89 -21.02 -25.88
C HIS A 63 -11.46 -22.43 -25.82
N SER A 64 -12.76 -22.49 -25.53
CA SER A 64 -13.59 -23.63 -25.87
C SER A 64 -13.61 -23.79 -27.39
N THR A 65 -13.16 -24.95 -27.89
CA THR A 65 -13.69 -25.65 -29.07
C THR A 65 -13.11 -27.06 -29.10
#